data_AF-A0A6J4K6E9-F1
#
_entry.id   AF-A0A6J4K6E9-F1
#
_cell.length_a   1.000
_cell.length_b   1.000
_cell.length_c   1.000
_cell.angle_alpha   90.00
_cell.angle_beta   90.00
_cell.angle_gamma   90.00
#
_symmetry.space_group_name_H-M   'P 1'
#
loop_
_entity.id
_entity.type
_entity.pdbx_description
1 polymer ?
#
loop_
_entity_poly.entity_id
_entity_poly.type
_entity_poly.pdbx_seq_one_letter_code
_entity_poly.pdbx_strand_id
1 'polypeptide(L)'
;MIPFRTTSRYLTGAALTLLLGACADSAAITAPPPLSPAPLATVATGDVCSTIDFNSFTHGGGVTTVTAAGATFTVAALPYAGPNGVASTRVVARAFDTDATSPLEDRDLLWKPEIGGLCTACNGLGRVLIIEDPDGFASSGDSRFGGVMRFTATAGSGTFYIKQFTSVDQDAQGSAAAPYFEGLALSLFLDNSTTAAVTAPRLGNGTVATVAVPGTPTFTTRFDFRIGNPEVGYDLGSGAVDNIQVCRVTTPPPPPPPPTTPTNPGTGTPGYWKNHPAAWPVASIVIGGRTYTKAMAISLMQAATKGDKTYNMFEQLVSAKLNVAIGNDASCISAGIAAADSWMARYPVGSNVSSSSAAWTSISATFTRLDQYNNGRLCAPHRG
;
A
#
# COMPACT_ATOMS: atom_id res chain seq x y z
N MET A 1 66.52 -26.63 24.01
CA MET A 1 65.80 -27.90 24.26
C MET A 1 65.15 -27.84 25.64
N ILE A 2 63.85 -27.58 25.71
CA ILE A 2 62.99 -27.75 26.90
C ILE A 2 61.57 -28.06 26.35
N PRO A 3 60.91 -29.18 26.71
CA PRO A 3 59.55 -29.50 26.29
C PRO A 3 58.55 -29.54 27.47
N PHE A 4 57.33 -29.01 27.33
CA PHE A 4 56.19 -29.27 28.22
C PHE A 4 54.88 -29.11 27.42
N ARG A 5 54.23 -30.21 27.04
CA ARG A 5 53.12 -30.93 27.71
C ARG A 5 51.82 -30.11 27.87
N THR A 6 50.87 -30.44 26.99
CA THR A 6 49.44 -30.15 27.05
C THR A 6 48.71 -31.20 27.90
N THR A 7 47.80 -30.76 28.77
CA THR A 7 46.73 -31.61 29.34
C THR A 7 45.43 -30.83 29.39
N SER A 8 44.41 -31.40 28.75
CA SER A 8 43.01 -30.97 28.74
C SER A 8 42.26 -31.60 29.92
N ARG A 9 41.38 -30.83 30.57
CA ARG A 9 40.36 -31.32 31.52
C ARG A 9 39.01 -30.73 31.11
N TYR A 10 38.03 -31.58 30.80
CA TYR A 10 36.63 -31.18 30.69
C TYR A 10 35.82 -31.83 31.81
N LEU A 11 34.95 -31.01 32.40
CA LEU A 11 34.13 -31.26 33.58
C LEU A 11 32.93 -32.19 33.31
N THR A 12 32.60 -32.93 34.36
CA THR A 12 31.38 -33.73 34.60
C THR A 12 30.12 -32.85 34.73
N GLY A 13 29.02 -33.25 34.09
CA GLY A 13 27.67 -32.69 34.28
C GLY A 13 26.67 -33.78 34.68
N ALA A 14 25.95 -33.54 35.78
CA ALA A 14 24.99 -34.45 36.40
C ALA A 14 23.59 -34.37 35.74
N ALA A 15 22.91 -35.51 35.65
CA ALA A 15 21.54 -35.63 35.17
C ALA A 15 20.53 -35.51 36.33
N LEU A 16 19.52 -34.66 36.16
CA LEU A 16 18.42 -34.45 37.10
C LEU A 16 17.11 -34.97 36.49
N THR A 17 16.51 -35.97 37.13
CA THR A 17 15.27 -36.64 36.74
C THR A 17 14.06 -35.86 37.26
N LEU A 18 13.07 -35.58 36.41
CA LEU A 18 11.81 -34.92 36.79
C LEU A 18 10.62 -35.88 36.58
N LEU A 19 9.86 -36.14 37.66
CA LEU A 19 8.62 -36.91 37.66
C LEU A 19 7.46 -36.12 37.03
N LEU A 20 6.64 -36.77 36.20
CA LEU A 20 5.31 -36.28 35.81
C LEU A 20 4.23 -37.03 36.60
N GLY A 21 3.41 -36.26 37.34
CA GLY A 21 2.16 -36.69 37.96
C GLY A 21 0.96 -36.24 37.12
N ALA A 22 -0.02 -37.13 36.98
CA ALA A 22 -1.26 -36.95 36.22
C ALA A 22 -2.35 -36.22 37.03
N CYS A 23 -3.31 -35.62 36.31
CA CYS A 23 -4.78 -35.69 36.49
C CYS A 23 -5.48 -34.41 35.99
N ALA A 24 -6.41 -34.53 35.04
CA ALA A 24 -7.65 -33.74 34.99
C ALA A 24 -8.62 -34.28 33.93
N ASP A 25 -9.86 -34.47 34.36
CA ASP A 25 -11.02 -34.97 33.62
C ASP A 25 -11.37 -34.15 32.36
N SER A 26 -11.71 -34.85 31.27
CA SER A 26 -12.27 -34.24 30.06
C SER A 26 -13.78 -34.43 30.01
N ALA A 27 -14.53 -33.41 30.42
CA ALA A 27 -15.92 -33.25 30.03
C ALA A 27 -15.96 -32.63 28.62
N ALA A 28 -16.48 -33.36 27.64
CA ALA A 28 -16.59 -32.91 26.26
C ALA A 28 -17.62 -31.78 26.14
N ILE A 29 -17.15 -30.57 25.84
CA ILE A 29 -17.98 -29.45 25.38
C ILE A 29 -18.13 -29.61 23.86
N THR A 30 -19.31 -29.96 23.39
CA THR A 30 -19.64 -30.00 21.96
C THR A 30 -19.61 -28.58 21.38
N ALA A 31 -18.79 -28.39 20.35
CA ALA A 31 -18.66 -27.12 19.64
C ALA A 31 -19.99 -26.74 18.95
N PRO A 32 -20.38 -25.45 18.92
CA PRO A 32 -21.51 -25.00 18.13
C PRO A 32 -21.25 -25.23 16.63
N PRO A 33 -22.30 -25.49 15.83
CA PRO A 33 -22.14 -25.77 14.40
C PRO A 33 -21.45 -24.60 13.68
N PRO A 34 -20.62 -24.87 12.65
CA PRO A 34 -19.93 -23.82 11.93
C PRO A 34 -20.95 -22.87 11.30
N LEU A 35 -20.83 -21.58 11.63
CA LEU A 35 -21.53 -20.52 10.94
C LEU A 35 -21.20 -20.66 9.45
N SER A 36 -22.23 -20.79 8.60
CA SER A 36 -22.07 -20.71 7.15
C SER A 36 -21.26 -19.45 6.82
N PRO A 37 -20.19 -19.55 6.01
CA PRO A 37 -19.46 -18.36 5.60
C PRO A 37 -20.43 -17.47 4.84
N ALA A 38 -20.58 -16.23 5.30
CA ALA A 38 -21.18 -15.18 4.50
C ALA A 38 -20.45 -15.16 3.13
N PRO A 39 -21.16 -14.94 2.01
CA PRO A 39 -20.49 -14.84 0.73
C PRO A 39 -19.45 -13.72 0.85
N LEU A 40 -18.17 -14.06 0.68
CA LEU A 40 -17.13 -13.06 0.52
C LEU A 40 -17.56 -12.20 -0.65
N ALA A 41 -17.87 -10.93 -0.39
CA ALA A 41 -17.79 -9.93 -1.42
C ALA A 41 -16.31 -9.80 -1.79
N THR A 42 -15.88 -10.61 -2.76
CA THR A 42 -14.57 -10.49 -3.38
C THR A 42 -14.56 -9.20 -4.18
N VAL A 43 -14.25 -8.08 -3.51
CA VAL A 43 -13.84 -6.87 -4.22
C VAL A 43 -12.40 -7.12 -4.67
N ALA A 44 -12.25 -7.70 -5.86
CA ALA A 44 -10.97 -7.73 -6.53
C ALA A 44 -10.65 -6.30 -7.00
N THR A 45 -9.65 -5.66 -6.38
CA THR A 45 -8.96 -4.52 -6.98
C THR A 45 -7.47 -4.78 -6.80
N GLY A 46 -6.96 -5.67 -7.64
CA GLY A 46 -5.53 -5.94 -7.73
C GLY A 46 -4.85 -4.77 -8.41
N ASP A 47 -3.72 -4.34 -7.87
CA ASP A 47 -2.84 -3.37 -8.52
C ASP A 47 -2.53 -3.82 -9.96
N VAL A 48 -2.45 -2.86 -10.87
CA VAL A 48 -2.07 -3.15 -12.25
C VAL A 48 -0.55 -3.15 -12.33
N CYS A 49 0.04 -4.32 -12.55
CA CYS A 49 1.48 -4.47 -12.72
C CYS A 49 1.85 -4.80 -14.16
N SER A 50 2.97 -4.24 -14.64
CA SER A 50 3.61 -4.67 -15.87
C SER A 50 5.13 -4.54 -15.77
N THR A 51 5.84 -5.20 -16.68
CA THR A 51 7.30 -5.22 -16.72
C THR A 51 7.81 -4.34 -17.85
N ILE A 52 8.86 -3.56 -17.57
CA ILE A 52 9.68 -2.89 -18.59
C ILE A 52 10.89 -3.78 -18.85
N ASP A 53 11.03 -4.33 -20.04
CA ASP A 53 12.06 -5.32 -20.43
C ASP A 53 12.92 -4.89 -21.64
N PHE A 54 12.74 -3.65 -22.11
CA PHE A 54 13.44 -2.99 -23.23
C PHE A 54 13.52 -3.76 -24.57
N ASN A 55 12.89 -4.92 -24.70
CA ASN A 55 13.06 -5.83 -25.83
C ASN A 55 12.44 -5.32 -27.14
N SER A 56 11.58 -4.31 -27.05
CA SER A 56 11.00 -3.61 -28.20
C SER A 56 11.94 -2.58 -28.84
N PHE A 57 13.06 -2.26 -28.19
CA PHE A 57 14.07 -1.34 -28.72
C PHE A 57 15.13 -2.08 -29.52
N THR A 58 15.72 -1.40 -30.50
CA THR A 58 16.88 -1.91 -31.24
C THR A 58 18.14 -1.80 -30.40
N HIS A 59 19.13 -2.69 -30.62
CA HIS A 59 20.47 -2.53 -30.05
C HIS A 59 21.05 -1.14 -30.37
N GLY A 60 21.49 -0.42 -29.33
CA GLY A 60 21.96 0.96 -29.42
C GLY A 60 20.86 2.01 -29.62
N GLY A 61 19.59 1.61 -29.66
CA GLY A 61 18.46 2.52 -29.76
C GLY A 61 18.31 3.38 -28.51
N GLY A 62 18.04 4.68 -28.70
CA GLY A 62 17.76 5.58 -27.59
C GLY A 62 16.41 5.26 -26.94
N VAL A 63 16.42 5.06 -25.62
CA VAL A 63 15.23 4.83 -24.82
C VAL A 63 14.79 6.16 -24.21
N THR A 64 13.80 6.80 -24.82
CA THR A 64 13.28 8.10 -24.39
C THR A 64 11.94 8.01 -23.67
N THR A 65 11.17 6.96 -23.92
CA THR A 65 9.85 6.74 -23.33
C THR A 65 9.58 5.25 -23.17
N VAL A 66 8.97 4.86 -22.06
CA VAL A 66 8.48 3.50 -21.82
C VAL A 66 7.07 3.56 -21.23
N THR A 67 6.29 2.49 -21.42
CA THR A 67 4.96 2.37 -20.86
C THR A 67 4.89 1.24 -19.85
N ALA A 68 4.39 1.52 -18.65
CA ALA A 68 4.16 0.50 -17.63
C ALA A 68 2.98 0.86 -16.74
N ALA A 69 2.25 -0.16 -16.26
CA ALA A 69 1.10 -0.03 -15.37
C ALA A 69 0.05 0.99 -15.84
N GLY A 70 -0.13 1.10 -17.16
CA GLY A 70 -1.07 2.03 -17.80
C GLY A 70 -0.61 3.51 -17.81
N ALA A 71 0.67 3.78 -17.55
CA ALA A 71 1.26 5.11 -17.60
C ALA A 71 2.47 5.16 -18.53
N THR A 72 2.76 6.36 -19.04
CA THR A 72 3.96 6.64 -19.84
C THR A 72 4.99 7.34 -18.97
N PHE A 73 6.22 6.83 -19.03
CA PHE A 73 7.39 7.37 -18.36
C PHE A 73 8.34 7.93 -19.40
N THR A 74 8.78 9.17 -19.24
CA THR A 74 9.94 9.68 -19.98
C THR A 74 11.21 9.15 -19.31
N VAL A 75 12.17 8.74 -20.14
CA VAL A 75 13.44 8.16 -19.70
C VAL A 75 14.56 9.12 -20.06
N ALA A 76 15.42 9.39 -19.09
CA ALA A 76 16.61 10.21 -19.27
C ALA A 76 17.80 9.56 -18.56
N ALA A 77 18.98 9.63 -19.19
CA ALA A 77 20.23 9.40 -18.51
C ALA A 77 20.75 10.71 -17.92
N LEU A 78 21.53 10.66 -16.85
CA LEU A 78 22.33 11.77 -16.32
C LEU A 78 23.68 11.18 -15.92
N PRO A 79 24.67 11.12 -16.84
CA PRO A 79 25.96 10.49 -16.55
C PRO A 79 26.71 11.28 -15.48
N TYR A 80 27.43 10.58 -14.62
CA TYR A 80 28.39 11.23 -13.74
C TYR A 80 29.62 11.68 -14.52
N ALA A 81 30.23 12.78 -14.08
CA ALA A 81 31.44 13.30 -14.71
C ALA A 81 32.63 12.40 -14.37
N GLY A 82 33.51 12.17 -15.35
CA GLY A 82 34.80 11.53 -15.10
C GLY A 82 35.73 12.41 -14.26
N PRO A 83 36.91 11.91 -13.86
CA PRO A 83 37.84 12.58 -12.94
C PRO A 83 38.36 13.94 -13.44
N ASN A 84 38.25 14.21 -14.74
CA ASN A 84 38.61 15.50 -15.34
C ASN A 84 37.48 16.55 -15.26
N GLY A 85 36.36 16.25 -14.60
CA GLY A 85 35.22 17.15 -14.41
C GLY A 85 34.38 17.40 -15.67
N VAL A 86 34.68 16.72 -16.78
CA VAL A 86 33.93 16.83 -18.02
C VAL A 86 32.77 15.85 -17.97
N ALA A 87 31.55 16.36 -17.77
CA ALA A 87 30.34 15.58 -17.99
C ALA A 87 30.18 15.30 -19.49
N SER A 88 29.83 14.07 -19.86
CA SER A 88 29.56 13.73 -21.25
C SER A 88 28.48 14.65 -21.83
N THR A 89 28.73 15.15 -23.05
CA THR A 89 27.68 15.86 -23.82
C THR A 89 26.70 14.87 -24.46
N ARG A 90 27.03 13.58 -24.49
CA ARG A 90 26.15 12.49 -24.88
C ARG A 90 25.48 11.91 -23.64
N VAL A 91 24.20 12.21 -23.50
CA VAL A 91 23.39 11.86 -22.34
C VAL A 91 22.22 11.02 -22.84
N VAL A 92 22.49 9.76 -23.15
CA VAL A 92 21.50 8.88 -23.79
C VAL A 92 21.37 7.59 -23.00
N ALA A 93 20.14 7.28 -22.59
CA ALA A 93 19.80 5.95 -22.10
C ALA A 93 19.62 5.04 -23.32
N ARG A 94 20.33 3.92 -23.39
CA ARG A 94 20.32 3.03 -24.56
C ARG A 94 19.88 1.63 -24.20
N ALA A 95 19.20 0.98 -25.13
CA ALA A 95 18.97 -0.45 -25.08
C ALA A 95 20.24 -1.17 -25.58
N PHE A 96 20.92 -1.87 -24.69
CA PHE A 96 22.04 -2.75 -25.01
C PHE A 96 21.52 -4.18 -25.20
N ASP A 97 22.00 -4.89 -26.21
CA ASP A 97 21.56 -6.25 -26.51
C ASP A 97 22.61 -7.22 -25.97
N THR A 98 22.29 -7.96 -24.91
CA THR A 98 23.25 -8.87 -24.26
C THR A 98 23.65 -10.03 -25.16
N ASP A 99 22.84 -10.31 -26.19
CA ASP A 99 23.03 -11.33 -27.22
C ASP A 99 23.85 -10.87 -28.44
N ALA A 100 24.27 -9.61 -28.47
CA ALA A 100 24.94 -9.04 -29.62
C ALA A 100 26.24 -9.79 -29.98
N THR A 101 26.63 -9.69 -31.25
CA THR A 101 27.63 -10.58 -31.87
C THR A 101 28.95 -9.89 -32.17
N SER A 102 29.07 -8.59 -31.90
CA SER A 102 30.30 -7.84 -32.16
C SER A 102 31.27 -7.99 -30.99
N PRO A 103 32.54 -8.38 -31.23
CA PRO A 103 33.56 -8.45 -30.18
C PRO A 103 34.09 -7.07 -29.75
N LEU A 104 33.65 -5.99 -30.41
CA LEU A 104 34.02 -4.60 -30.07
C LEU A 104 33.02 -3.95 -29.11
N GLU A 105 31.94 -4.65 -28.79
CA GLU A 105 30.95 -4.19 -27.81
C GLU A 105 31.40 -4.48 -26.38
N ASP A 106 30.61 -3.99 -25.45
CA ASP A 106 30.94 -4.02 -24.03
C ASP A 106 30.93 -5.43 -23.47
N ARG A 107 32.08 -5.85 -22.96
CA ARG A 107 32.35 -7.27 -22.73
C ARG A 107 31.66 -7.77 -21.47
N ASP A 108 31.48 -6.94 -20.46
CA ASP A 108 30.85 -7.27 -19.18
C ASP A 108 29.31 -7.18 -19.21
N LEU A 109 28.73 -6.73 -20.32
CA LEU A 109 27.30 -6.87 -20.61
C LEU A 109 26.97 -8.00 -21.62
N LEU A 110 27.96 -8.44 -22.40
CA LEU A 110 27.81 -9.54 -23.35
C LEU A 110 27.81 -10.90 -22.68
N TRP A 111 26.86 -11.77 -23.05
CA TRP A 111 26.78 -13.10 -22.45
C TRP A 111 27.68 -14.15 -23.08
N LYS A 112 27.97 -14.03 -24.38
CA LYS A 112 28.64 -15.08 -25.18
C LYS A 112 30.14 -15.10 -24.93
N PRO A 113 30.69 -16.12 -24.24
CA PRO A 113 32.12 -16.19 -23.99
C PRO A 113 32.93 -16.41 -25.29
N GLU A 114 32.31 -17.02 -26.32
CA GLU A 114 32.96 -17.35 -27.59
C GLU A 114 33.41 -16.11 -28.37
N ILE A 115 32.79 -14.96 -28.11
CA ILE A 115 33.15 -13.65 -28.70
C ILE A 115 33.79 -12.71 -27.67
N GLY A 116 34.13 -13.22 -26.48
CA GLY A 116 34.79 -12.47 -25.42
C GLY A 116 33.88 -11.86 -24.35
N GLY A 117 32.58 -12.17 -24.35
CA GLY A 117 31.65 -11.76 -23.30
C GLY A 117 31.99 -12.34 -21.92
N LEU A 118 31.75 -11.58 -20.87
CA LEU A 118 32.06 -11.90 -19.48
C LEU A 118 30.79 -12.16 -18.66
N CYS A 119 29.61 -11.73 -19.12
CA CYS A 119 28.35 -11.90 -18.40
C CYS A 119 27.59 -13.16 -18.79
N THR A 120 28.11 -14.34 -18.46
CA THR A 120 27.39 -15.59 -18.74
C THR A 120 25.96 -15.62 -18.18
N ALA A 121 25.71 -14.89 -17.08
CA ALA A 121 24.39 -14.74 -16.47
C ALA A 121 23.42 -13.83 -17.27
N CYS A 122 23.91 -13.05 -18.23
CA CYS A 122 23.10 -12.18 -19.10
C CYS A 122 22.38 -12.95 -20.23
N ASN A 123 22.62 -14.25 -20.36
CA ASN A 123 21.99 -15.09 -21.37
C ASN A 123 20.45 -15.06 -21.21
N GLY A 124 19.76 -14.69 -22.29
CA GLY A 124 18.30 -14.63 -22.33
C GLY A 124 17.67 -13.38 -21.71
N LEU A 125 18.47 -12.38 -21.31
CA LEU A 125 17.94 -11.07 -20.90
C LEU A 125 17.45 -10.26 -22.11
N GLY A 126 18.06 -10.44 -23.29
CA GLY A 126 17.72 -9.67 -24.47
C GLY A 126 18.24 -8.24 -24.35
N ARG A 127 17.34 -7.25 -24.24
CA ARG A 127 17.74 -5.83 -24.15
C ARG A 127 17.70 -5.32 -22.72
N VAL A 128 18.79 -4.73 -22.27
CA VAL A 128 18.94 -4.09 -20.98
C VAL A 128 19.12 -2.59 -21.16
N LEU A 129 18.73 -1.79 -20.16
CA LEU A 129 18.93 -0.34 -20.20
C LEU A 129 20.25 0.04 -19.55
N ILE A 130 21.04 0.80 -20.31
CA ILE A 130 22.34 1.35 -19.89
C ILE A 130 22.35 2.88 -19.99
N ILE A 131 23.37 3.48 -19.40
CA ILE A 131 23.79 4.86 -19.69
C ILE A 131 24.93 4.77 -20.70
N GLU A 132 24.83 5.42 -21.87
CA GLU A 132 25.91 5.41 -22.87
C GLU A 132 27.25 5.96 -22.30
N ASP A 133 28.36 5.28 -22.60
CA ASP A 133 29.69 5.79 -22.27
C ASP A 133 29.98 7.14 -22.95
N PRO A 134 30.71 8.06 -22.29
CA PRO A 134 31.17 9.29 -22.94
C PRO A 134 31.99 9.06 -24.22
N ASP A 135 32.75 7.96 -24.31
CA ASP A 135 33.57 7.60 -25.47
C ASP A 135 32.72 6.98 -26.60
N GLY A 136 31.48 6.57 -26.29
CA GLY A 136 30.45 6.17 -27.24
C GLY A 136 30.02 4.71 -27.12
N PHE A 137 28.79 4.45 -27.55
CA PHE A 137 28.16 3.13 -27.47
C PHE A 137 28.92 2.01 -28.19
N ALA A 138 29.49 2.28 -29.38
CA ALA A 138 30.13 1.24 -30.19
C ALA A 138 31.50 0.80 -29.68
N SER A 139 32.16 1.63 -28.86
CA SER A 139 33.49 1.34 -28.31
C SER A 139 33.45 0.85 -26.87
N SER A 140 32.44 1.27 -26.12
CA SER A 140 32.40 1.07 -24.68
C SER A 140 31.03 0.67 -24.16
N GLY A 141 29.98 0.70 -24.98
CA GLY A 141 28.61 0.38 -24.55
C GLY A 141 28.11 1.33 -23.48
N ASP A 142 28.30 0.95 -22.21
CA ASP A 142 27.84 1.67 -21.06
C ASP A 142 28.90 2.53 -20.34
N SER A 143 28.42 3.41 -19.47
CA SER A 143 29.24 4.39 -18.79
C SER A 143 30.01 3.76 -17.64
N ARG A 144 31.33 3.71 -17.77
CA ARG A 144 32.23 3.32 -16.68
C ARG A 144 32.10 4.16 -15.40
N PHE A 145 31.64 5.41 -15.53
CA PHE A 145 31.44 6.32 -14.39
C PHE A 145 30.04 6.20 -13.79
N GLY A 146 29.13 5.52 -14.48
CA GLY A 146 27.72 5.42 -14.13
C GLY A 146 26.96 6.73 -14.28
N GLY A 147 25.98 6.93 -13.41
CA GLY A 147 25.07 8.07 -13.45
C GLY A 147 23.69 7.74 -12.91
N VAL A 148 22.70 8.46 -13.41
CA VAL A 148 21.29 8.28 -13.07
C VAL A 148 20.48 7.89 -14.29
N MET A 149 19.78 6.76 -14.22
CA MET A 149 18.70 6.40 -15.14
C MET A 149 17.38 6.86 -14.51
N ARG A 150 16.81 7.94 -15.04
CA ARG A 150 15.61 8.59 -14.51
C ARG A 150 14.39 8.23 -15.33
N PHE A 151 13.34 7.81 -14.65
CA PHE A 151 12.02 7.54 -15.22
C PHE A 151 11.02 8.50 -14.60
N THR A 152 10.46 9.41 -15.40
CA THR A 152 9.51 10.42 -14.93
C THR A 152 8.12 10.11 -15.44
N ALA A 153 7.18 9.86 -14.54
CA ALA A 153 5.79 9.64 -14.90
C ALA A 153 5.18 10.93 -15.47
N THR A 154 4.29 10.79 -16.45
CA THR A 154 3.48 11.94 -16.90
C THR A 154 2.66 12.47 -15.71
N ALA A 155 2.59 13.79 -15.54
CA ALA A 155 1.87 14.40 -14.43
C ALA A 155 0.42 13.91 -14.35
N GLY A 156 -0.04 13.54 -13.14
CA GLY A 156 -1.39 12.99 -12.93
C GLY A 156 -1.56 11.51 -13.27
N SER A 157 -0.48 10.77 -13.58
CA SER A 157 -0.56 9.33 -13.86
C SER A 157 -0.91 8.47 -12.64
N GLY A 158 -0.97 9.03 -11.43
CA GLY A 158 -1.36 8.33 -10.20
C GLY A 158 -0.18 7.91 -9.34
N THR A 159 -0.42 6.95 -8.45
CA THR A 159 0.55 6.44 -7.49
C THR A 159 1.07 5.07 -7.92
N PHE A 160 2.37 4.87 -7.83
CA PHE A 160 3.05 3.66 -8.29
C PHE A 160 3.97 3.12 -7.20
N TYR A 161 4.41 1.87 -7.36
CA TYR A 161 5.56 1.31 -6.66
C TYR A 161 6.33 0.39 -7.60
N ILE A 162 7.62 0.21 -7.31
CA ILE A 162 8.44 -0.82 -7.96
C ILE A 162 8.38 -2.06 -7.09
N LYS A 163 8.04 -3.21 -7.68
CA LYS A 163 7.99 -4.48 -6.94
C LYS A 163 9.35 -5.18 -6.96
N GLN A 164 9.97 -5.21 -8.14
CA GLN A 164 11.31 -5.77 -8.35
C GLN A 164 11.90 -5.23 -9.64
N PHE A 165 13.20 -5.42 -9.81
CA PHE A 165 13.92 -5.18 -11.06
C PHE A 165 15.11 -6.13 -11.17
N THR A 166 15.70 -6.24 -12.34
CA THR A 166 16.96 -6.94 -12.55
C THR A 166 18.10 -5.92 -12.59
N SER A 167 19.10 -6.10 -11.74
CA SER A 167 20.39 -5.39 -11.86
C SER A 167 21.37 -6.28 -12.59
N VAL A 168 22.07 -5.71 -13.56
CA VAL A 168 23.09 -6.37 -14.36
C VAL A 168 24.42 -5.68 -14.13
N ASP A 169 25.47 -6.50 -14.11
CA ASP A 169 26.87 -6.12 -14.12
C ASP A 169 27.20 -5.00 -13.14
N GLN A 170 27.05 -5.30 -11.85
CA GLN A 170 27.44 -4.35 -10.82
C GLN A 170 28.94 -4.48 -10.61
N ASP A 171 29.70 -3.59 -11.26
CA ASP A 171 31.15 -3.49 -11.15
C ASP A 171 31.58 -3.61 -9.68
N ALA A 172 32.22 -4.73 -9.35
CA ALA A 172 32.90 -4.88 -8.07
C ALA A 172 34.38 -4.88 -8.38
N GLN A 173 34.96 -3.68 -8.59
CA GLN A 173 36.40 -3.54 -8.46
C GLN A 173 36.81 -3.69 -6.98
N GLY A 174 36.81 -4.94 -6.53
CA GLY A 174 37.62 -5.45 -5.44
C GLY A 174 38.75 -6.29 -6.01
N SER A 175 39.66 -5.70 -6.78
CA SER A 175 40.98 -6.30 -6.91
C SER A 175 41.80 -5.94 -5.66
N ALA A 176 42.64 -6.86 -5.20
CA ALA A 176 43.48 -6.68 -4.00
C ALA A 176 44.44 -5.46 -4.06
N ALA A 177 44.48 -4.75 -5.19
CA ALA A 177 45.29 -3.55 -5.41
C ALA A 177 44.59 -2.22 -5.06
N ALA A 178 43.27 -2.21 -4.81
CA ALA A 178 42.52 -0.98 -4.50
C ALA A 178 41.55 -1.12 -3.29
N PRO A 179 42.07 -1.34 -2.06
CA PRO A 179 41.25 -1.56 -0.85
C PRO A 179 40.47 -0.34 -0.33
N TYR A 180 40.49 0.81 -1.03
CA TYR A 180 39.88 2.07 -0.58
C TYR A 180 38.65 2.52 -1.36
N PHE A 181 38.22 1.76 -2.37
CA PHE A 181 37.04 2.12 -3.16
C PHE A 181 36.00 1.02 -3.00
N GLU A 182 35.07 1.22 -2.06
CA GLU A 182 33.84 0.46 -2.08
C GLU A 182 33.08 0.81 -3.36
N GLY A 183 33.12 -0.08 -4.37
CA GLY A 183 32.30 0.04 -5.56
C GLY A 183 30.84 0.29 -5.15
N LEU A 184 30.23 1.34 -5.73
CA LEU A 184 28.89 1.75 -5.35
C LEU A 184 27.87 0.87 -6.06
N ALA A 185 27.06 0.17 -5.27
CA ALA A 185 25.98 -0.66 -5.78
C ALA A 185 24.88 0.20 -6.40
N LEU A 186 24.21 -0.36 -7.41
CA LEU A 186 23.02 0.22 -7.99
C LEU A 186 21.91 0.36 -6.94
N SER A 187 21.38 1.58 -6.83
CA SER A 187 20.36 1.94 -5.86
C SER A 187 19.13 2.54 -6.54
N LEU A 188 17.96 2.11 -6.09
CA LEU A 188 16.67 2.68 -6.49
C LEU A 188 16.29 3.82 -5.56
N PHE A 189 15.98 4.99 -6.13
CA PHE A 189 15.44 6.14 -5.42
C PHE A 189 14.06 6.48 -5.96
N LEU A 190 13.18 6.95 -5.07
CA LEU A 190 11.81 7.32 -5.40
C LEU A 190 11.61 8.82 -5.20
N ASP A 191 10.94 9.46 -6.16
CA ASP A 191 10.68 10.90 -6.22
C ASP A 191 11.96 11.75 -5.97
N ASN A 192 11.94 12.60 -4.96
CA ASN A 192 13.08 13.44 -4.54
C ASN A 192 13.78 12.90 -3.27
N SER A 193 13.56 11.63 -2.92
CA SER A 193 14.18 11.04 -1.73
C SER A 193 15.70 11.06 -1.84
N THR A 194 16.36 11.39 -0.72
CA THR A 194 17.82 11.25 -0.55
C THR A 194 18.21 9.88 0.01
N THR A 195 17.24 9.07 0.42
CA THR A 195 17.44 7.70 0.90
C THR A 195 16.99 6.70 -0.18
N ALA A 196 17.84 5.72 -0.47
CA ALA A 196 17.51 4.65 -1.41
C ALA A 196 16.37 3.78 -0.84
N ALA A 197 15.41 3.43 -1.70
CA ALA A 197 14.35 2.47 -1.37
C ALA A 197 14.90 1.04 -1.28
N VAL A 198 15.88 0.72 -2.13
CA VAL A 198 16.66 -0.52 -2.06
C VAL A 198 18.00 -0.32 -2.77
N THR A 199 19.01 -1.05 -2.32
CA THR A 199 20.32 -1.15 -2.98
C THR A 199 20.56 -2.60 -3.38
N ALA A 200 20.90 -2.82 -4.64
CA ALA A 200 21.20 -4.15 -5.18
C ALA A 200 22.41 -4.76 -4.45
N PRO A 201 22.46 -6.10 -4.29
CA PRO A 201 23.65 -6.75 -3.76
C PRO A 201 24.83 -6.54 -4.72
N ARG A 202 26.03 -6.36 -4.16
CA ARG A 202 27.28 -6.32 -4.94
C ARG A 202 27.66 -7.73 -5.35
N LEU A 203 27.48 -8.03 -6.63
CA LEU A 203 27.72 -9.37 -7.16
C LEU A 203 28.97 -9.45 -8.05
N GLY A 204 29.48 -8.33 -8.54
CA GLY A 204 30.70 -8.24 -9.34
C GLY A 204 30.46 -8.30 -10.84
N ASN A 205 31.55 -8.26 -11.61
CA ASN A 205 31.47 -8.12 -13.05
C ASN A 205 30.77 -9.33 -13.70
N GLY A 206 29.93 -9.07 -14.69
CA GLY A 206 29.17 -10.06 -15.43
C GLY A 206 28.09 -10.78 -14.62
N THR A 207 27.59 -10.16 -13.53
CA THR A 207 26.56 -10.77 -12.68
C THR A 207 25.17 -10.20 -12.90
N VAL A 208 24.15 -11.00 -12.58
CA VAL A 208 22.75 -10.63 -12.71
C VAL A 208 22.03 -10.94 -11.41
N ALA A 209 21.26 -9.99 -10.89
CA ALA A 209 20.47 -10.15 -9.68
C ALA A 209 19.03 -9.68 -9.90
N THR A 210 18.06 -10.47 -9.47
CA THR A 210 16.70 -9.96 -9.25
C THR A 210 16.62 -9.32 -7.87
N VAL A 211 16.31 -8.03 -7.84
CA VAL A 211 16.25 -7.21 -6.62
C VAL A 211 14.78 -6.94 -6.29
N ALA A 212 14.30 -7.52 -5.19
CA ALA A 212 12.98 -7.21 -4.65
C ALA A 212 13.00 -5.89 -3.87
N VAL A 213 11.95 -5.09 -4.00
CA VAL A 213 11.81 -3.82 -3.26
C VAL A 213 10.93 -4.07 -2.02
N PRO A 214 11.49 -4.10 -0.81
CA PRO A 214 10.72 -4.41 0.39
C PRO A 214 9.77 -3.27 0.77
N GLY A 215 8.63 -3.62 1.37
CA GLY A 215 7.68 -2.63 1.91
C GLY A 215 6.93 -1.80 0.87
N THR A 216 7.18 -2.04 -0.43
CA THR A 216 6.49 -1.39 -1.58
C THR A 216 6.30 0.13 -1.39
N PRO A 217 7.38 0.89 -1.11
CA PRO A 217 7.28 2.33 -1.01
C PRO A 217 6.75 2.91 -2.32
N THR A 218 5.86 3.89 -2.22
CA THR A 218 5.17 4.46 -3.37
C THR A 218 5.82 5.75 -3.86
N PHE A 219 5.59 6.07 -5.13
CA PHE A 219 6.03 7.29 -5.78
C PHE A 219 4.94 7.82 -6.72
N THR A 220 5.01 9.11 -7.06
CA THR A 220 4.01 9.76 -7.93
C THR A 220 4.62 10.52 -9.10
N THR A 221 5.89 10.89 -9.02
CA THR A 221 6.56 11.74 -10.00
C THR A 221 7.63 11.01 -10.77
N ARG A 222 8.56 10.33 -10.09
CA ARG A 222 9.69 9.66 -10.75
C ARG A 222 10.31 8.58 -9.89
N PHE A 223 11.10 7.72 -10.53
CA PHE A 223 12.08 6.87 -9.88
C PHE A 223 13.41 6.95 -10.63
N ASP A 224 14.50 6.81 -9.88
CA ASP A 224 15.86 6.96 -10.36
C ASP A 224 16.63 5.68 -9.98
N PHE A 225 17.26 5.02 -10.95
CA PHE A 225 18.35 4.09 -10.67
C PHE A 225 19.66 4.88 -10.69
N ARG A 226 20.44 4.78 -9.63
CA ARG A 226 21.76 5.42 -9.53
C ARG A 226 22.82 4.35 -9.45
N ILE A 227 23.85 4.48 -10.28
CA ILE A 227 24.99 3.57 -10.36
C ILE A 227 26.27 4.40 -10.38
N GLY A 228 27.31 3.97 -9.67
CA GLY A 228 28.52 4.78 -9.48
C GLY A 228 28.36 5.97 -8.52
N ASN A 229 29.39 6.82 -8.42
CA ASN A 229 29.47 7.98 -7.53
C ASN A 229 29.87 9.25 -8.29
N PRO A 230 29.14 10.38 -8.18
CA PRO A 230 29.59 11.65 -8.76
C PRO A 230 30.84 12.25 -8.07
N GLU A 231 31.14 11.84 -6.83
CA GLU A 231 32.25 12.38 -6.04
C GLU A 231 33.56 11.59 -6.24
N VAL A 232 33.47 10.35 -6.73
CA VAL A 232 34.60 9.44 -6.90
C VAL A 232 34.75 9.15 -8.38
N GLY A 233 35.60 9.91 -9.06
CA GLY A 233 35.81 9.84 -10.51
C GLY A 233 36.59 8.61 -10.98
N TYR A 234 36.21 7.40 -10.56
CA TYR A 234 36.81 6.14 -11.03
C TYR A 234 35.76 5.24 -11.69
N ASP A 235 36.21 4.25 -12.46
CA ASP A 235 35.42 3.27 -13.23
C ASP A 235 34.63 2.32 -12.29
N LEU A 236 33.59 2.85 -11.63
CA LEU A 236 32.81 2.19 -10.57
C LEU A 236 31.31 2.22 -10.84
N GLY A 237 30.90 2.55 -12.07
CA GLY A 237 29.52 2.79 -12.42
C GLY A 237 29.01 2.05 -13.65
N SER A 238 29.79 1.11 -14.21
CA SER A 238 29.28 0.19 -15.23
C SER A 238 28.13 -0.64 -14.67
N GLY A 239 27.12 -0.86 -15.51
CA GLY A 239 26.00 -1.75 -15.25
C GLY A 239 24.69 -1.32 -15.91
N ALA A 240 23.74 -2.25 -15.90
CA ALA A 240 22.45 -2.09 -16.54
C ALA A 240 21.28 -2.43 -15.62
N VAL A 241 20.07 -2.00 -16.02
CA VAL A 241 18.80 -2.43 -15.42
C VAL A 241 17.90 -3.07 -16.46
N ASP A 242 17.11 -4.03 -15.99
CA ASP A 242 16.13 -4.71 -16.83
C ASP A 242 14.94 -5.21 -15.99
N ASN A 243 13.91 -5.73 -16.65
CA ASN A 243 12.76 -6.41 -16.05
C ASN A 243 12.14 -5.63 -14.87
N ILE A 244 12.00 -4.31 -15.02
CA ILE A 244 11.49 -3.43 -13.98
C ILE A 244 9.98 -3.66 -13.85
N GLN A 245 9.56 -4.29 -12.76
CA GLN A 245 8.15 -4.54 -12.47
C GLN A 245 7.54 -3.33 -11.77
N VAL A 246 6.83 -2.52 -12.54
CA VAL A 246 6.10 -1.34 -12.06
C VAL A 246 4.66 -1.73 -11.79
N CYS A 247 4.15 -1.35 -10.63
CA CYS A 247 2.75 -1.54 -10.26
C CYS A 247 2.12 -0.19 -9.98
N ARG A 248 0.91 0.04 -10.51
CA ARG A 248 0.08 1.19 -10.19
C ARG A 248 -0.86 0.81 -9.06
N VAL A 249 -0.83 1.61 -8.00
CA VAL A 249 -1.78 1.49 -6.91
C VAL A 249 -3.15 1.81 -7.47
N THR A 250 -3.98 0.78 -7.64
CA THR A 250 -5.38 1.01 -7.94
C THR A 250 -6.06 1.25 -6.61
N THR A 251 -6.41 2.50 -6.34
CA THR A 251 -7.48 2.73 -5.36
C THR A 251 -8.69 1.93 -5.87
N PRO A 252 -9.28 1.05 -5.03
CA PRO A 252 -10.54 0.44 -5.39
C PRO A 252 -11.47 1.54 -5.90
N PRO A 253 -12.26 1.31 -6.98
CA PRO A 253 -13.35 2.20 -7.26
C PRO A 253 -14.10 2.41 -5.95
N PRO A 254 -14.44 3.66 -5.56
CA PRO A 254 -15.33 3.83 -4.44
C PRO A 254 -16.52 2.89 -4.69
N PRO A 255 -16.97 2.12 -3.69
CA PRO A 255 -18.09 1.22 -3.86
C PRO A 255 -19.19 1.97 -4.61
N PRO A 256 -19.83 1.36 -5.62
CA PRO A 256 -20.79 2.06 -6.46
C PRO A 256 -21.71 2.85 -5.54
N PRO A 257 -21.93 4.15 -5.80
CA PRO A 257 -22.81 4.93 -4.95
C PRO A 257 -24.11 4.13 -4.82
N PRO A 258 -24.64 3.97 -3.58
CA PRO A 258 -25.94 3.35 -3.39
C PRO A 258 -26.91 3.91 -4.43
N PRO A 259 -27.82 3.10 -5.01
CA PRO A 259 -28.75 3.56 -6.03
C PRO A 259 -29.28 4.94 -5.66
N THR A 260 -29.18 5.91 -6.58
CA THR A 260 -29.55 7.32 -6.33
C THR A 260 -31.00 7.38 -5.88
N THR A 261 -31.18 7.27 -4.57
CA THR A 261 -32.40 7.54 -3.86
C THR A 261 -32.61 9.05 -4.02
N PRO A 262 -33.83 9.51 -4.35
CA PRO A 262 -34.10 10.94 -4.50
C PRO A 262 -33.49 11.70 -3.33
N THR A 263 -32.78 12.80 -3.60
CA THR A 263 -32.33 13.71 -2.55
C THR A 263 -33.58 14.14 -1.77
N ASN A 264 -33.72 13.67 -0.52
CA ASN A 264 -34.97 13.60 0.26
C ASN A 264 -36.03 12.58 -0.24
N PRO A 265 -35.92 11.27 0.07
CA PRO A 265 -37.02 10.31 -0.11
C PRO A 265 -38.19 10.51 0.87
N GLY A 266 -38.13 11.56 1.70
CA GLY A 266 -39.10 11.91 2.72
C GLY A 266 -38.82 11.24 4.06
N THR A 267 -39.22 11.89 5.15
CA THR A 267 -39.06 11.38 6.51
C THR A 267 -40.07 10.26 6.79
N GLY A 268 -39.65 9.27 7.58
CA GLY A 268 -40.49 8.26 8.19
C GLY A 268 -40.67 8.51 9.69
N THR A 269 -41.89 8.31 10.18
CA THR A 269 -42.22 8.37 11.61
C THR A 269 -41.63 7.18 12.38
N PRO A 270 -41.58 7.21 13.73
CA PRO A 270 -41.23 6.04 14.51
C PRO A 270 -42.09 4.80 14.21
N GLY A 271 -43.37 5.01 13.90
CA GLY A 271 -44.28 3.94 13.47
C GLY A 271 -43.86 3.31 12.15
N TYR A 272 -43.42 4.09 11.17
CA TYR A 272 -42.89 3.57 9.92
C TYR A 272 -41.67 2.68 10.18
N TRP A 273 -40.66 3.22 10.88
CA TRP A 273 -39.37 2.54 11.02
C TRP A 273 -39.45 1.22 11.79
N LYS A 274 -40.27 1.14 12.84
CA LYS A 274 -40.43 -0.12 13.59
C LYS A 274 -41.24 -1.20 12.85
N ASN A 275 -42.00 -0.82 11.84
CA ASN A 275 -42.83 -1.74 11.04
C ASN A 275 -42.24 -2.06 9.66
N HIS A 276 -41.16 -1.39 9.25
CA HIS A 276 -40.51 -1.58 7.95
C HIS A 276 -39.00 -1.89 8.10
N PRO A 277 -38.61 -3.05 8.67
CA PRO A 277 -37.19 -3.41 8.87
C PRO A 277 -36.38 -3.50 7.56
N ALA A 278 -37.04 -3.84 6.46
CA ALA A 278 -36.44 -3.89 5.12
C ALA A 278 -36.01 -2.50 4.62
N ALA A 279 -36.64 -1.42 5.09
CA ALA A 279 -36.33 -0.05 4.69
C ALA A 279 -35.13 0.55 5.44
N TRP A 280 -34.62 -0.10 6.50
CA TRP A 280 -33.48 0.41 7.27
C TRP A 280 -32.19 0.35 6.43
N PRO A 281 -31.51 1.49 6.18
CA PRO A 281 -30.29 1.54 5.37
C PRO A 281 -29.06 0.94 6.06
N VAL A 282 -29.16 0.62 7.36
CA VAL A 282 -28.06 0.11 8.18
C VAL A 282 -28.46 -1.15 8.94
N ALA A 283 -27.49 -2.02 9.21
CA ALA A 283 -27.69 -3.25 9.99
C ALA A 283 -27.70 -3.01 11.51
N SER A 284 -27.07 -1.93 11.96
CA SER A 284 -26.98 -1.51 13.36
C SER A 284 -27.01 0.01 13.47
N ILE A 285 -27.35 0.52 14.66
CA ILE A 285 -27.43 1.95 14.95
C ILE A 285 -26.83 2.24 16.33
N VAL A 286 -26.10 3.35 16.44
CA VAL A 286 -25.53 3.81 17.71
C VAL A 286 -26.46 4.84 18.33
N ILE A 287 -26.84 4.64 19.59
CA ILE A 287 -27.66 5.56 20.38
C ILE A 287 -27.00 5.75 21.75
N GLY A 288 -26.65 7.00 22.10
CA GLY A 288 -26.00 7.30 23.36
C GLY A 288 -24.69 6.53 23.60
N GLY A 289 -23.92 6.30 22.53
CA GLY A 289 -22.66 5.54 22.58
C GLY A 289 -22.82 4.02 22.64
N ARG A 290 -24.05 3.48 22.61
CA ARG A 290 -24.32 2.04 22.58
C ARG A 290 -24.77 1.59 21.20
N THR A 291 -24.21 0.49 20.71
CA THR A 291 -24.59 -0.12 19.42
C THR A 291 -25.77 -1.08 19.62
N TYR A 292 -26.82 -0.87 18.83
CA TYR A 292 -28.00 -1.73 18.77
C TYR A 292 -28.09 -2.38 17.40
N THR A 293 -28.34 -3.69 17.36
CA THR A 293 -28.73 -4.34 16.10
C THR A 293 -30.12 -3.85 15.68
N LYS A 294 -30.43 -3.92 14.38
CA LYS A 294 -31.76 -3.61 13.85
C LYS A 294 -32.88 -4.27 14.64
N ALA A 295 -32.75 -5.57 14.94
CA ALA A 295 -33.74 -6.32 15.70
C ALA A 295 -33.90 -5.81 17.15
N MET A 296 -32.78 -5.54 17.84
CA MET A 296 -32.80 -4.99 19.19
C MET A 296 -33.45 -3.61 19.24
N ALA A 297 -33.10 -2.72 18.31
CA ALA A 297 -33.65 -1.39 18.24
C ALA A 297 -35.16 -1.41 17.97
N ILE A 298 -35.64 -2.24 17.04
CA ILE A 298 -37.07 -2.40 16.76
C ILE A 298 -37.82 -2.90 18.00
N SER A 299 -37.29 -3.91 18.70
CA SER A 299 -37.89 -4.41 19.94
C SER A 299 -38.05 -3.30 21.00
N LEU A 300 -37.01 -2.47 21.18
CA LEU A 300 -37.07 -1.33 22.10
C LEU A 300 -38.04 -0.23 21.64
N MET A 301 -38.18 0.02 20.34
CA MET A 301 -39.17 0.96 19.79
C MET A 301 -40.62 0.45 19.90
N GLN A 302 -40.81 -0.86 20.07
CA GLN A 302 -42.11 -1.49 20.27
C GLN A 302 -42.46 -1.69 21.76
N ALA A 303 -41.48 -1.58 22.65
CA ALA A 303 -41.67 -1.78 24.07
C ALA A 303 -42.67 -0.77 24.65
N ALA A 304 -43.54 -1.25 25.54
CA ALA A 304 -44.43 -0.39 26.29
C ALA A 304 -43.61 0.55 27.19
N THR A 305 -43.81 1.86 27.03
CA THR A 305 -43.02 2.87 27.75
C THR A 305 -43.26 2.85 29.25
N LYS A 306 -44.47 2.45 29.71
CA LYS A 306 -44.89 2.41 31.12
C LYS A 306 -44.56 3.70 31.92
N GLY A 307 -44.54 4.86 31.24
CA GLY A 307 -44.21 6.16 31.83
C GLY A 307 -42.72 6.54 31.79
N ASP A 308 -41.83 5.63 31.36
CA ASP A 308 -40.41 5.90 31.14
C ASP A 308 -40.17 6.59 29.80
N LYS A 309 -39.73 7.84 29.86
CA LYS A 309 -39.45 8.70 28.71
C LYS A 309 -38.19 8.32 27.94
N THR A 310 -37.32 7.47 28.47
CA THR A 310 -36.14 7.00 27.73
C THR A 310 -36.53 6.19 26.49
N TYR A 311 -37.64 5.44 26.54
CA TYR A 311 -38.19 4.74 25.37
C TYR A 311 -38.70 5.72 24.31
N ASN A 312 -39.37 6.80 24.72
CA ASN A 312 -39.83 7.83 23.79
C ASN A 312 -38.67 8.58 23.14
N MET A 313 -37.64 8.94 23.90
CA MET A 313 -36.45 9.56 23.31
C MET A 313 -35.75 8.61 22.34
N PHE A 314 -35.62 7.32 22.70
CA PHE A 314 -34.98 6.32 21.85
C PHE A 314 -35.69 6.15 20.52
N GLU A 315 -37.03 5.98 20.51
CA GLU A 315 -37.77 5.82 19.26
C GLU A 315 -37.64 7.04 18.34
N GLN A 316 -37.63 8.26 18.89
CA GLN A 316 -37.50 9.48 18.10
C GLN A 316 -36.09 9.67 17.55
N LEU A 317 -35.07 9.41 18.37
CA LEU A 317 -33.67 9.53 17.96
C LEU A 317 -33.28 8.48 16.93
N VAL A 318 -33.72 7.23 17.10
CA VAL A 318 -33.54 6.17 16.09
C VAL A 318 -34.16 6.59 14.75
N SER A 319 -35.41 7.05 14.78
CA SER A 319 -36.13 7.48 13.58
C SER A 319 -35.45 8.66 12.88
N ALA A 320 -35.01 9.67 13.64
CA ALA A 320 -34.32 10.83 13.09
C ALA A 320 -33.01 10.44 12.40
N LYS A 321 -32.22 9.57 13.04
CA LYS A 321 -30.98 9.06 12.46
C LYS A 321 -31.20 8.22 11.20
N LEU A 322 -32.24 7.39 11.17
CA LEU A 322 -32.61 6.62 9.97
C LEU A 322 -33.08 7.54 8.83
N ASN A 323 -33.84 8.59 9.16
CA ASN A 323 -34.26 9.62 8.20
C ASN A 323 -33.07 10.36 7.58
N VAL A 324 -32.04 10.67 8.37
CA VAL A 324 -30.78 11.24 7.86
C VAL A 324 -30.00 10.22 7.03
N ALA A 325 -29.95 8.96 7.47
CA ALA A 325 -29.21 7.89 6.78
C ALA A 325 -29.77 7.56 5.39
N ILE A 326 -31.07 7.79 5.14
CA ILE A 326 -31.67 7.68 3.79
C ILE A 326 -31.52 8.96 2.95
N GLY A 327 -30.80 9.98 3.43
CA GLY A 327 -30.44 11.16 2.64
C GLY A 327 -31.37 12.37 2.76
N ASN A 328 -32.14 12.49 3.86
CA ASN A 328 -32.91 13.72 4.13
C ASN A 328 -32.02 14.84 4.71
N ASP A 329 -32.39 16.12 4.48
CA ASP A 329 -31.69 17.27 5.08
C ASP A 329 -31.79 17.25 6.62
N ALA A 330 -30.66 17.34 7.30
CA ALA A 330 -30.54 17.31 8.76
C ALA A 330 -30.22 18.70 9.37
N SER A 331 -30.09 19.74 8.55
CA SER A 331 -29.62 21.08 8.95
C SER A 331 -30.37 21.63 10.17
N CYS A 332 -31.67 21.37 10.25
CA CYS A 332 -32.53 21.83 11.34
C CYS A 332 -32.44 21.00 12.63
N ILE A 333 -31.92 19.76 12.61
CA ILE A 333 -31.94 18.83 13.74
C ILE A 333 -30.58 18.26 14.15
N SER A 334 -29.49 18.60 13.45
CA SER A 334 -28.13 18.11 13.75
C SER A 334 -27.73 18.32 15.21
N ALA A 335 -27.93 19.53 15.76
CA ALA A 335 -27.69 19.82 17.18
C ALA A 335 -28.64 19.04 18.11
N GLY A 336 -29.88 18.80 17.67
CA GLY A 336 -30.87 18.01 18.41
C GLY A 336 -30.48 16.54 18.51
N ILE A 337 -29.95 15.94 17.44
CA ILE A 337 -29.41 14.57 17.45
C ILE A 337 -28.26 14.48 18.46
N ALA A 338 -27.30 15.41 18.40
CA ALA A 338 -26.15 15.41 19.31
C ALA A 338 -26.57 15.54 20.79
N ALA A 339 -27.52 16.44 21.09
CA ALA A 339 -28.06 16.61 22.43
C ALA A 339 -28.81 15.37 22.93
N ALA A 340 -29.64 14.77 22.07
CA ALA A 340 -30.37 13.55 22.39
C ALA A 340 -29.44 12.36 22.60
N ASP A 341 -28.37 12.21 21.81
CA ASP A 341 -27.35 11.18 22.03
C ASP A 341 -26.64 11.36 23.37
N SER A 342 -26.21 12.58 23.69
CA SER A 342 -25.57 12.87 24.99
C SER A 342 -26.50 12.59 26.17
N TRP A 343 -27.79 12.90 26.00
CA TRP A 343 -28.81 12.57 27.00
C TRP A 343 -29.01 11.06 27.13
N MET A 344 -29.10 10.32 26.02
CA MET A 344 -29.25 8.86 26.01
C MET A 344 -28.01 8.12 26.52
N ALA A 345 -26.82 8.72 26.42
CA ALA A 345 -25.61 8.19 27.03
C ALA A 345 -25.69 8.24 28.56
N ARG A 346 -26.32 9.30 29.11
CA ARG A 346 -26.54 9.47 30.56
C ARG A 346 -27.76 8.72 31.08
N TYR A 347 -28.81 8.59 30.26
CA TYR A 347 -30.06 7.92 30.59
C TYR A 347 -30.39 6.86 29.53
N PRO A 348 -29.71 5.69 29.55
CA PRO A 348 -30.01 4.60 28.62
C PRO A 348 -31.47 4.15 28.69
N VAL A 349 -31.96 3.50 27.63
CA VAL A 349 -33.33 2.96 27.59
C VAL A 349 -33.60 2.07 28.79
N GLY A 350 -34.73 2.29 29.47
CA GLY A 350 -35.11 1.56 30.68
C GLY A 350 -34.59 2.17 31.98
N SER A 351 -34.00 3.38 31.95
CA SER A 351 -33.53 4.07 33.17
C SER A 351 -34.66 4.70 33.99
N ASN A 352 -35.93 4.47 33.64
CA ASN A 352 -37.12 4.88 34.38
C ASN A 352 -37.22 6.41 34.57
N VAL A 353 -36.94 7.18 33.52
CA VAL A 353 -37.02 8.64 33.57
C VAL A 353 -38.49 9.06 33.42
N SER A 354 -39.09 9.59 34.49
CA SER A 354 -40.48 10.07 34.44
C SER A 354 -40.61 11.39 33.66
N SER A 355 -41.81 11.67 33.14
CA SER A 355 -42.12 12.92 32.43
C SER A 355 -42.08 14.18 33.29
N SER A 356 -42.16 14.06 34.60
CA SER A 356 -42.06 15.19 35.54
C SER A 356 -40.64 15.40 36.07
N SER A 357 -39.69 14.52 35.73
CA SER A 357 -38.32 14.61 36.22
C SER A 357 -37.57 15.77 35.58
N ALA A 358 -36.61 16.35 36.32
CA ALA A 358 -35.71 17.37 35.78
C ALA A 358 -34.89 16.85 34.57
N ALA A 359 -34.58 15.54 34.56
CA ALA A 359 -33.89 14.89 33.45
C ALA A 359 -34.72 14.93 32.16
N TRP A 360 -36.03 14.72 32.22
CA TRP A 360 -36.89 14.85 31.04
C TRP A 360 -37.09 16.30 30.64
N THR A 361 -37.36 17.18 31.61
CA THR A 361 -37.60 18.60 31.35
C THR A 361 -36.43 19.22 30.58
N SER A 362 -35.19 18.86 30.90
CA SER A 362 -33.99 19.39 30.24
C SER A 362 -33.83 19.01 28.76
N ILE A 363 -34.50 17.95 28.28
CA ILE A 363 -34.39 17.48 26.88
C ILE A 363 -35.72 17.50 26.11
N SER A 364 -36.83 17.77 26.78
CA SER A 364 -38.19 17.71 26.21
C SER A 364 -38.38 18.57 24.95
N ALA A 365 -37.71 19.72 24.87
CA ALA A 365 -37.72 20.57 23.68
C ALA A 365 -37.01 19.90 22.49
N THR A 366 -35.86 19.26 22.73
CA THR A 366 -35.14 18.47 21.71
C THR A 366 -35.98 17.28 21.24
N PHE A 367 -36.62 16.57 22.16
CA PHE A 367 -37.56 15.50 21.82
C PHE A 367 -38.64 15.99 20.86
N THR A 368 -39.30 17.10 21.20
CA THR A 368 -40.37 17.69 20.39
C THR A 368 -39.86 18.09 19.00
N ARG A 369 -38.64 18.63 18.91
CA ARG A 369 -38.04 19.00 17.63
C ARG A 369 -37.72 17.79 16.76
N LEU A 370 -37.21 16.70 17.33
CA LEU A 370 -36.98 15.45 16.60
C LEU A 370 -38.30 14.83 16.13
N ASP A 371 -39.35 14.89 16.96
CA ASP A 371 -40.69 14.45 16.56
C ASP A 371 -41.23 15.27 15.38
N GLN A 372 -41.12 16.61 15.41
CA GLN A 372 -41.51 17.46 14.29
C GLN A 372 -40.75 17.13 13.00
N TYR A 373 -39.45 16.87 13.09
CA TYR A 373 -38.66 16.42 11.94
C TYR A 373 -39.11 15.07 11.40
N ASN A 374 -39.30 14.07 12.27
CA ASN A 374 -39.73 12.74 11.84
C ASN A 374 -41.11 12.74 11.18
N ASN A 375 -41.98 13.67 11.58
CA ASN A 375 -43.29 13.93 10.97
C ASN A 375 -43.23 14.88 9.75
N GLY A 376 -42.04 15.22 9.26
CA GLY A 376 -41.84 16.02 8.04
C GLY A 376 -42.24 17.49 8.16
N ARG A 377 -42.23 18.04 9.37
CA ARG A 377 -42.66 19.42 9.68
C ARG A 377 -41.52 20.43 9.76
N LEU A 378 -40.29 20.02 9.44
CA LEU A 378 -39.10 20.85 9.49
C LEU A 378 -38.36 20.83 8.13
N CYS A 379 -37.03 20.72 8.14
CA CYS A 379 -36.18 20.86 6.95
C CYS A 379 -36.24 19.70 5.95
N ALA A 380 -36.95 18.61 6.26
CA ALA A 380 -37.21 17.52 5.33
C ALA A 380 -38.72 17.22 5.28
N PRO A 381 -39.31 17.03 4.08
CA PRO A 381 -40.73 16.74 3.94
C PRO A 381 -41.06 15.31 4.38
N HIS A 382 -42.32 15.05 4.75
CA HIS A 382 -42.79 13.69 5.05
C HIS A 382 -42.83 12.86 3.77
N ARG A 383 -42.61 11.55 3.87
CA ARG A 383 -42.78 10.63 2.72
C ARG A 383 -44.25 10.50 2.31
N GLY A 384 -44.51 10.51 1.00
CA GLY A 384 -45.84 10.31 0.42
C GLY A 384 -46.35 8.88 0.55
#